data_AF-A0A126Z276-F1
#
_entry.id   AF-A0A126Z276-F1
#
_cell.length_a   1.000
_cell.length_b   1.000
_cell.length_c   1.000
_cell.angle_alpha   90.00
_cell.angle_beta   90.00
_cell.angle_gamma   90.00
#
_symmetry.space_group_name_H-M   'P 1'
#
loop_
_entity.id
_entity.type
_entity.pdbx_description
1 polymer ?
#
loop_
_entity_poly.entity_id
_entity_poly.type
_entity_poly.pdbx_seq_one_letter_code
_entity_poly.pdbx_strand_id
1 'polypeptide(L)'
;MTSFTRRAALAQSLIVLIGGIVALALAYAALSQSPSSFIVVIGVFLIVAGIAFVIFGVILLVQASHAAADQWPGLYRKSQFAAANGFTFIPSEQQPDLPGIVFQIGSNPKSFTVFRGSGADAVEFGNYRFDLRRDGPSGYPLTWSYVCAARPLPAHRVILAPRGRRRSSFYDLSRLRRLPAGDPRFEVWQSRIGAVDTATLFAPAFLDLLAQQKLTVELNENRVFVYKEEWRNFSTIKAMAEVAEILDAIDTGVVTPRS
;
A
#
# COMPACT_ATOMS: atom_id res chain seq x y z
N MET A 1 -6.93 8.08 -3.73
CA MET A 1 -6.30 9.41 -3.91
C MET A 1 -6.99 10.38 -2.97
N THR A 2 -6.24 11.14 -2.17
CA THR A 2 -6.85 12.16 -1.30
C THR A 2 -7.47 13.25 -2.17
N SER A 3 -8.55 13.88 -1.68
CA SER A 3 -9.26 14.97 -2.38
C SER A 3 -8.32 16.10 -2.83
N PHE A 4 -7.20 16.28 -2.12
CA PHE A 4 -6.14 17.24 -2.43
C PHE A 4 -5.39 16.92 -3.74
N THR A 5 -4.95 15.67 -3.94
CA THR A 5 -4.26 15.26 -5.17
C THR A 5 -5.18 15.36 -6.39
N ARG A 6 -6.48 15.15 -6.19
CA ARG A 6 -7.52 15.30 -7.24
C ARG A 6 -7.72 16.76 -7.63
N ARG A 7 -7.78 17.67 -6.65
CA ARG A 7 -7.89 19.12 -6.91
C ARG A 7 -6.64 19.65 -7.61
N ALA A 8 -5.45 19.19 -7.20
CA ALA A 8 -4.19 19.55 -7.84
C ALA A 8 -4.13 19.07 -9.31
N ALA A 9 -4.52 17.82 -9.59
CA ALA A 9 -4.54 17.29 -10.96
C ALA A 9 -5.55 18.00 -11.87
N LEU A 10 -6.74 18.34 -11.34
CA LEU A 10 -7.74 19.11 -12.07
C LEU A 10 -7.28 20.55 -12.32
N ALA A 11 -6.67 21.20 -11.32
CA ALA A 11 -6.11 22.54 -11.47
C ALA A 11 -4.97 22.56 -12.51
N GLN A 12 -4.08 21.57 -12.49
CA GLN A 12 -2.99 21.46 -13.47
C GLN A 12 -3.52 21.23 -14.88
N SER A 13 -4.56 20.39 -15.05
CA SER A 13 -5.20 20.15 -16.34
C SER A 13 -5.86 21.42 -16.89
N LEU A 14 -6.51 22.20 -16.00
CA LEU A 14 -7.15 23.46 -16.36
C LEU A 14 -6.13 24.53 -16.76
N ILE A 15 -5.00 24.64 -16.04
CA ILE A 15 -3.90 25.56 -16.37
C ILE A 15 -3.34 25.24 -17.76
N VAL A 16 -3.10 23.97 -18.05
CA VAL A 16 -2.61 23.51 -19.36
C VAL A 16 -3.59 23.87 -20.49
N LEU A 17 -4.89 23.65 -20.27
CA LEU A 17 -5.93 23.95 -21.24
C LEU A 17 -6.03 25.46 -21.53
N ILE A 18 -6.02 26.29 -20.47
CA ILE A 18 -6.04 27.75 -20.58
C ILE A 18 -4.81 28.25 -21.32
N GLY A 19 -3.61 27.71 -21.01
CA GLY A 19 -2.38 28.05 -21.72
C GLY A 19 -2.45 27.76 -23.21
N GLY A 20 -3.02 26.61 -23.60
CA GLY A 20 -3.24 26.26 -25.00
C GLY A 20 -4.21 27.21 -25.72
N ILE A 21 -5.31 27.59 -25.07
CA ILE A 21 -6.30 28.54 -25.61
C ILE A 21 -5.68 29.93 -25.78
N VAL A 22 -4.90 30.41 -24.81
CA VAL A 22 -4.20 31.69 -24.89
C VAL A 22 -3.16 31.68 -26.01
N ALA A 23 -2.40 30.59 -26.18
CA ALA A 23 -1.45 30.45 -27.28
C ALA A 23 -2.16 30.52 -28.64
N LEU A 24 -3.31 29.87 -28.80
CA LEU A 24 -4.12 29.92 -30.02
C LEU A 24 -4.64 31.34 -30.30
N ALA A 25 -5.13 32.04 -29.29
CA ALA A 25 -5.61 33.42 -29.42
C ALA A 25 -4.49 34.39 -29.83
N LEU A 26 -3.29 34.24 -29.26
CA LEU A 26 -2.12 35.03 -29.62
C LEU A 26 -1.65 34.74 -31.05
N ALA A 27 -1.68 33.47 -31.47
CA ALA A 27 -1.37 33.06 -32.84
C ALA A 27 -2.30 33.72 -33.86
N TYR A 28 -3.61 33.69 -33.58
CA TYR A 28 -4.62 34.31 -34.44
C TYR A 28 -4.42 35.83 -34.55
N ALA A 29 -4.19 36.49 -33.42
CA ALA A 29 -3.93 37.94 -33.40
C ALA A 29 -2.67 38.32 -34.18
N ALA A 30 -1.60 37.52 -34.09
CA ALA A 30 -0.36 37.74 -34.83
C ALA A 30 -0.56 37.59 -36.35
N LEU A 31 -1.29 36.56 -36.78
CA LEU A 31 -1.59 36.31 -38.19
C LEU A 31 -2.53 37.36 -38.82
N SER A 32 -3.41 37.97 -38.01
CA SER A 32 -4.37 38.98 -38.48
C SER A 32 -3.80 40.39 -38.73
N GLN A 33 -2.63 40.71 -38.16
CA GLN A 33 -2.11 42.09 -38.12
C GLN A 33 -0.92 42.37 -39.05
N SER A 34 -0.23 41.34 -39.56
CA SER A 34 0.96 41.56 -40.40
C SER A 34 1.25 40.40 -41.35
N PRO A 35 1.48 40.66 -42.66
CA PRO A 35 1.85 39.63 -43.63
C PRO A 35 3.36 39.30 -43.62
N SER A 36 4.13 39.74 -42.62
CA SER A 36 5.57 39.47 -42.58
C SER A 36 5.85 37.97 -42.36
N SER A 37 6.76 37.41 -43.17
CA SER A 37 7.07 35.97 -43.17
C SER A 37 7.53 35.44 -41.80
N PHE A 38 8.17 36.29 -40.98
CA PHE A 38 8.61 35.95 -39.63
C PHE A 38 7.44 35.81 -38.64
N ILE A 39 6.45 36.70 -38.70
CA ILE A 39 5.26 36.66 -37.84
C ILE A 39 4.38 35.45 -38.17
N VAL A 40 4.31 35.08 -39.46
CA VAL A 40 3.58 33.89 -39.91
C VAL A 40 4.17 32.60 -39.31
N VAL A 41 5.50 32.46 -39.29
CA VAL A 41 6.18 31.28 -38.71
C VAL A 41 5.91 31.16 -37.20
N ILE A 42 5.97 32.28 -36.46
CA ILE A 42 5.65 32.30 -35.03
C ILE A 42 4.17 31.95 -34.79
N GLY A 43 3.26 32.48 -35.61
CA GLY A 43 1.83 32.18 -35.54
C GLY A 43 1.55 30.69 -35.75
N VAL A 44 2.12 30.08 -36.79
CA VAL A 44 1.96 28.64 -37.04
C VAL A 44 2.52 27.79 -35.89
N PHE A 45 3.68 28.15 -35.35
CA PHE A 45 4.26 27.45 -34.20
C PHE A 45 3.36 27.51 -32.96
N LEU A 46 2.79 28.68 -32.66
CA LEU A 46 1.86 28.86 -31.53
C LEU A 46 0.56 28.09 -31.72
N ILE A 47 0.06 27.93 -32.95
CA ILE A 47 -1.11 27.09 -33.24
C ILE A 47 -0.80 25.62 -32.94
N VAL A 48 0.33 25.10 -33.45
CA VAL A 48 0.73 23.71 -33.22
C VAL A 48 0.94 23.45 -31.73
N ALA A 49 1.65 24.34 -31.04
CA ALA A 49 1.86 24.25 -29.60
C ALA A 49 0.53 24.31 -28.83
N GLY A 50 -0.36 25.24 -29.19
CA GLY A 50 -1.67 25.40 -28.56
C GLY A 50 -2.57 24.17 -28.73
N ILE A 51 -2.64 23.59 -29.93
CA ILE A 51 -3.35 22.33 -30.18
C ILE A 51 -2.77 21.20 -29.34
N ALA A 52 -1.44 21.06 -29.30
CA ALA A 52 -0.78 20.03 -28.50
C ALA A 52 -1.10 20.18 -26.99
N PHE A 53 -1.09 21.40 -26.46
CA PHE A 53 -1.47 21.67 -25.07
C PHE A 53 -2.93 21.37 -24.79
N VAL A 54 -3.86 21.71 -25.70
CA VAL A 54 -5.28 21.38 -25.54
C VAL A 54 -5.50 19.88 -25.55
N ILE A 55 -4.92 19.15 -26.51
CA ILE A 55 -5.00 17.69 -26.59
C ILE A 55 -4.45 17.06 -25.30
N PHE A 56 -3.28 17.51 -24.85
CA PHE A 56 -2.66 17.02 -23.63
C PHE A 56 -3.53 17.30 -22.38
N GLY A 57 -4.09 18.51 -22.26
CA GLY A 57 -5.01 18.87 -21.18
C GLY A 57 -6.28 18.02 -21.16
N VAL A 58 -6.86 17.74 -22.34
CA VAL A 58 -8.03 16.86 -22.48
C VAL A 58 -7.69 15.42 -22.08
N ILE A 59 -6.55 14.89 -22.50
CA ILE A 59 -6.10 13.53 -22.10
C ILE A 59 -5.97 13.44 -20.57
N LEU A 60 -5.34 14.43 -19.93
CA LEU A 60 -5.22 14.46 -18.47
C LEU A 60 -6.59 14.54 -17.77
N LEU A 61 -7.52 15.33 -18.30
CA LEU A 61 -8.88 15.45 -17.77
C LEU A 61 -9.67 14.14 -17.89
N VAL A 62 -9.56 13.45 -19.04
CA VAL A 62 -10.19 12.14 -19.29
C VAL A 62 -9.61 11.07 -18.36
N GLN A 63 -8.28 11.02 -18.19
CA GLN A 63 -7.65 10.09 -17.25
C GLN A 63 -8.06 10.36 -15.79
N ALA A 64 -8.14 11.64 -15.39
CA ALA A 64 -8.59 12.03 -14.05
C ALA A 64 -10.07 11.70 -13.78
N SER A 65 -10.91 11.70 -14.82
CA SER A 65 -12.34 11.39 -14.71
C SER A 65 -12.64 9.88 -14.74
N HIS A 66 -11.95 9.09 -15.58
CA HIS A 66 -12.06 7.62 -15.54
C HIS A 66 -11.62 7.05 -14.19
N ALA A 67 -10.55 7.59 -13.60
CA ALA A 67 -10.10 7.21 -12.26
C ALA A 67 -11.14 7.45 -11.16
N ALA A 68 -12.17 8.27 -11.41
CA ALA A 68 -13.28 8.53 -10.49
C ALA A 68 -14.54 7.69 -10.82
N ALA A 69 -14.82 7.45 -12.10
CA ALA A 69 -15.97 6.65 -12.55
C ALA A 69 -15.83 5.16 -12.19
N ASP A 70 -14.61 4.62 -12.24
CA ASP A 70 -14.36 3.19 -11.97
C ASP A 70 -14.34 2.83 -10.47
N GLN A 71 -14.42 3.82 -9.58
CA GLN A 71 -14.36 3.58 -8.14
C GLN A 71 -15.60 2.87 -7.62
N TRP A 72 -16.80 3.30 -8.03
CA TRP A 72 -18.05 2.76 -7.52
C TRP A 72 -18.28 1.29 -7.92
N PRO A 73 -18.16 0.91 -9.21
CA PRO A 73 -18.28 -0.49 -9.60
C PRO A 73 -17.21 -1.37 -8.95
N GLY A 74 -15.98 -0.85 -8.80
CA GLY A 74 -14.88 -1.56 -8.15
C GLY A 74 -15.12 -1.82 -6.66
N LEU A 75 -15.64 -0.81 -5.93
CA LEU A 75 -15.99 -0.95 -4.51
C LEU A 75 -17.15 -1.93 -4.32
N TYR A 76 -18.17 -1.88 -5.19
CA TYR A 76 -19.30 -2.80 -5.14
C TYR A 76 -18.87 -4.26 -5.38
N ARG A 77 -18.02 -4.54 -6.37
CA ARG A 77 -17.52 -5.90 -6.60
C ARG A 77 -16.74 -6.43 -5.39
N LYS A 78 -15.95 -5.58 -4.72
CA LYS A 78 -15.21 -5.95 -3.52
C LYS A 78 -16.13 -6.20 -2.33
N SER A 79 -17.18 -5.40 -2.14
CA SER A 79 -18.15 -5.63 -1.08
C SER A 79 -18.92 -6.94 -1.31
N GLN A 80 -19.33 -7.23 -2.54
CA GLN A 80 -20.00 -8.49 -2.89
C GLN A 80 -19.08 -9.69 -2.70
N PHE A 81 -17.82 -9.60 -3.14
CA PHE A 81 -16.83 -10.64 -2.90
C PHE A 81 -16.62 -10.88 -1.40
N ALA A 82 -16.47 -9.82 -0.62
CA ALA A 82 -16.28 -9.93 0.81
C ALA A 82 -17.48 -10.63 1.46
N ALA A 83 -18.70 -10.16 1.19
CA ALA A 83 -19.91 -10.75 1.73
C ALA A 83 -20.07 -12.24 1.35
N ALA A 84 -19.77 -12.59 0.11
CA ALA A 84 -19.83 -13.99 -0.37
C ALA A 84 -18.82 -14.91 0.33
N ASN A 85 -17.74 -14.37 0.89
CA ASN A 85 -16.69 -15.11 1.57
C ASN A 85 -16.68 -14.87 3.10
N GLY A 86 -17.74 -14.28 3.67
CA GLY A 86 -17.84 -14.04 5.11
C GLY A 86 -16.97 -12.90 5.64
N PHE A 87 -16.47 -12.03 4.77
CA PHE A 87 -15.71 -10.84 5.13
C PHE A 87 -16.56 -9.57 5.05
N THR A 88 -16.21 -8.58 5.86
CA THR A 88 -16.64 -7.19 5.69
C THR A 88 -15.57 -6.44 4.90
N PHE A 89 -15.96 -5.79 3.80
CA PHE A 89 -15.07 -4.93 3.04
C PHE A 89 -15.06 -3.52 3.62
N ILE A 90 -13.88 -3.04 4.02
CA ILE A 90 -13.67 -1.69 4.52
C ILE A 90 -12.78 -0.95 3.50
N PRO A 91 -13.33 0.01 2.73
CA PRO A 91 -12.57 0.73 1.70
C PRO A 91 -11.36 1.46 2.29
N SER A 92 -11.53 2.03 3.48
CA SER A 92 -10.53 2.80 4.20
C SER A 92 -10.88 2.91 5.67
N GLU A 93 -9.86 2.84 6.52
CA GLU A 93 -9.94 3.01 7.98
C GLU A 93 -8.76 3.88 8.43
N GLN A 94 -9.05 4.95 9.17
CA GLN A 94 -8.02 5.81 9.76
C GLN A 94 -7.67 5.27 11.14
N GLN A 95 -6.39 5.32 11.53
CA GLN A 95 -5.93 4.83 12.83
C GLN A 95 -6.41 3.39 13.13
N PRO A 96 -6.06 2.40 12.27
CA PRO A 96 -6.43 1.01 12.50
C PRO A 96 -5.90 0.53 13.86
N ASP A 97 -6.78 -0.04 14.67
CA ASP A 97 -6.46 -0.56 16.01
C ASP A 97 -5.95 -2.01 15.91
N LEU A 98 -4.78 -2.18 15.29
CA LEU A 98 -4.10 -3.47 15.19
C LEU A 98 -2.82 -3.44 16.01
N PRO A 99 -2.57 -4.45 16.87
CA PRO A 99 -1.45 -4.41 17.81
C PRO A 99 -0.09 -4.75 17.18
N GLY A 100 -0.06 -5.10 15.89
CA GLY A 100 1.16 -5.47 15.17
C GLY A 100 2.15 -4.32 15.02
N ILE A 101 3.44 -4.63 14.99
CA ILE A 101 4.54 -3.66 15.06
C ILE A 101 4.47 -2.59 13.96
N VAL A 102 3.98 -2.94 12.78
CA VAL A 102 3.90 -2.04 11.61
C VAL A 102 2.90 -0.92 11.83
N PHE A 103 1.81 -1.20 12.53
CA PHE A 103 0.75 -0.24 12.82
C PHE A 103 1.16 0.81 13.84
N GLN A 104 2.31 0.62 14.50
CA GLN A 104 2.88 1.53 15.49
C GLN A 104 3.94 2.48 14.89
N ILE A 105 4.20 2.38 13.57
CA ILE A 105 5.26 3.15 12.90
C ILE A 105 4.70 4.40 12.22
N GLY A 106 5.43 5.50 12.35
CA GLY A 106 5.23 6.70 11.55
C GLY A 106 4.02 7.53 11.99
N SER A 107 3.46 8.29 11.04
CA SER A 107 2.32 9.18 11.24
C SER A 107 1.28 9.02 10.14
N ASN A 108 0.10 9.61 10.31
CA ASN A 108 -1.03 9.48 9.38
C ASN A 108 -1.39 8.02 9.02
N PRO A 109 -1.58 7.14 10.02
CA PRO A 109 -1.81 5.72 9.81
C PRO A 109 -3.15 5.48 9.13
N LYS A 110 -3.15 4.67 8.06
CA LYS A 110 -4.34 4.42 7.25
C LYS A 110 -4.34 3.02 6.65
N SER A 111 -5.33 2.21 7.00
CA SER A 111 -5.63 0.96 6.29
C SER A 111 -6.60 1.21 5.14
N PHE A 112 -6.47 0.46 4.05
CA PHE A 112 -7.34 0.58 2.89
C PHE A 112 -7.43 -0.72 2.09
N THR A 113 -8.58 -0.91 1.43
CA THR A 113 -8.93 -2.18 0.78
C THR A 113 -8.78 -3.35 1.77
N VAL A 114 -9.45 -3.22 2.92
CA VAL A 114 -9.39 -4.20 4.01
C VAL A 114 -10.55 -5.17 3.88
N PHE A 115 -10.27 -6.45 4.08
CA PHE A 115 -11.24 -7.51 4.20
C PHE A 115 -11.11 -8.07 5.61
N ARG A 116 -12.15 -7.88 6.42
CA ARG A 116 -12.16 -8.22 7.86
C ARG A 116 -13.20 -9.30 8.13
N GLY A 117 -12.75 -10.47 8.56
CA GLY A 117 -13.59 -11.57 9.02
C GLY A 117 -14.08 -11.31 10.44
N SER A 118 -14.99 -12.15 10.91
CA SER A 118 -15.55 -12.08 12.26
C SER A 118 -15.45 -13.44 12.95
N GLY A 119 -15.49 -13.47 14.28
CA GLY A 119 -15.42 -14.70 15.09
C GLY A 119 -14.08 -14.92 15.80
N ALA A 120 -13.93 -16.10 16.41
CA ALA A 120 -12.76 -16.47 17.21
C ALA A 120 -11.49 -16.65 16.37
N ASP A 121 -11.62 -17.19 15.15
CA ASP A 121 -10.53 -17.40 14.19
C ASP A 121 -10.48 -16.29 13.13
N ALA A 122 -10.89 -15.08 13.51
CA ALA A 122 -11.03 -13.96 12.58
C ALA A 122 -9.72 -13.69 11.82
N VAL A 123 -9.87 -13.59 10.50
CA VAL A 123 -8.81 -13.20 9.58
C VAL A 123 -9.09 -11.80 9.06
N GLU A 124 -8.05 -10.98 8.99
CA GLU A 124 -8.08 -9.68 8.32
C GLU A 124 -6.90 -9.55 7.36
N PHE A 125 -7.13 -9.05 6.16
CA PHE A 125 -6.03 -8.68 5.26
C PHE A 125 -6.33 -7.37 4.56
N GLY A 126 -5.27 -6.63 4.27
CA GLY A 126 -5.42 -5.27 3.80
C GLY A 126 -4.09 -4.63 3.43
N ASN A 127 -4.17 -3.35 3.07
CA ASN A 127 -3.00 -2.52 2.86
C ASN A 127 -2.97 -1.44 3.92
N TYR A 128 -1.80 -1.19 4.47
CA TYR A 128 -1.54 -0.18 5.47
C TYR A 128 -0.56 0.85 4.93
N ARG A 129 -0.88 2.13 5.09
CA ARG A 129 -0.05 3.26 4.70
C ARG A 129 0.23 4.14 5.91
N PHE A 130 1.45 4.62 5.97
CA PHE A 130 1.91 5.58 6.98
C PHE A 130 2.98 6.47 6.35
N ASP A 131 3.18 7.64 6.95
CA ASP A 131 4.20 8.58 6.54
C ASP A 131 5.39 8.48 7.50
N LEU A 132 6.58 8.23 6.95
CA LEU A 132 7.82 8.39 7.69
C LEU A 132 8.21 9.86 7.74
N ARG A 133 8.43 10.36 8.96
CA ARG A 133 9.13 11.62 9.15
C ARG A 133 10.61 11.40 8.84
N ARG A 134 11.10 12.11 7.84
CA ARG A 134 12.51 12.44 7.67
C ARG A 134 12.56 13.96 7.64
N ASP A 135 13.58 14.55 8.25
CA ASP A 135 13.75 16.01 8.40
C ASP A 135 13.25 16.79 7.17
N GLY A 136 12.08 17.41 7.30
CA GLY A 136 11.36 18.05 6.20
C GLY A 136 9.84 18.17 6.43
N PRO A 137 9.15 19.12 5.77
CA PRO A 137 7.74 19.43 6.00
C PRO A 137 6.76 18.38 5.43
N SER A 138 7.22 17.45 4.59
CA SER A 138 6.42 16.39 3.98
C SER A 138 7.05 15.02 4.23
N GLY A 139 6.36 14.15 4.95
CA GLY A 139 6.79 12.76 5.15
C GLY A 139 6.78 11.94 3.85
N TYR A 140 7.49 10.81 3.85
CA TYR A 140 7.49 9.87 2.72
C TYR A 140 6.44 8.78 2.95
N PRO A 141 5.42 8.63 2.08
CA PRO A 141 4.40 7.62 2.26
C PRO A 141 4.98 6.24 1.98
N LEU A 142 4.90 5.35 2.95
CA LEU A 142 5.19 3.92 2.80
C LEU A 142 3.89 3.13 2.80
N THR A 143 3.87 2.02 2.07
CA THR A 143 2.70 1.13 2.04
C THR A 143 3.14 -0.32 2.13
N TRP A 144 2.47 -1.04 3.02
CA TRP A 144 2.69 -2.45 3.31
C TRP A 144 1.36 -3.17 3.09
N SER A 145 1.41 -4.42 2.61
CA SER A 145 0.27 -5.33 2.65
C SER A 145 0.44 -6.25 3.84
N TYR A 146 -0.69 -6.62 4.45
CA TYR A 146 -0.72 -7.46 5.64
C TYR A 146 -1.80 -8.52 5.56
N VAL A 147 -1.54 -9.64 6.22
CA VAL A 147 -2.51 -10.66 6.63
C VAL A 147 -2.39 -10.78 8.14
N CYS A 148 -3.51 -10.80 8.84
CA CYS A 148 -3.64 -10.97 10.28
C CYS A 148 -4.60 -12.13 10.51
N ALA A 149 -4.19 -13.12 11.31
CA ALA A 149 -5.03 -14.25 11.67
C ALA A 149 -5.02 -14.42 13.19
N ALA A 150 -6.20 -14.50 13.81
CA ALA A 150 -6.32 -14.80 15.23
C ALA A 150 -5.94 -16.27 15.49
N ARG A 151 -4.93 -16.54 16.31
CA ARG A 151 -4.45 -17.89 16.63
C ARG A 151 -4.09 -17.98 18.11
N PRO A 152 -4.35 -19.11 18.79
CA PRO A 152 -3.97 -19.29 20.19
C PRO A 152 -2.46 -19.43 20.29
N LEU A 153 -1.78 -18.34 20.62
CA LEU A 153 -0.32 -18.25 20.64
C LEU A 153 0.19 -17.91 22.04
N PRO A 154 1.48 -18.17 22.33
CA PRO A 154 2.11 -17.67 23.54
C PRO A 154 1.98 -16.15 23.63
N ALA A 155 1.79 -15.61 24.83
CA ALA A 155 1.62 -14.16 25.06
C ALA A 155 2.84 -13.30 24.69
N HIS A 156 3.95 -13.90 24.23
CA HIS A 156 5.20 -13.20 23.98
C HIS A 156 5.37 -12.88 22.49
N ARG A 157 5.73 -11.62 22.20
CA ARG A 157 5.96 -11.16 20.84
C ARG A 157 7.23 -11.77 20.25
N VAL A 158 7.14 -12.30 19.02
CA VAL A 158 8.25 -12.80 18.21
C VAL A 158 8.13 -12.24 16.80
N ILE A 159 9.23 -11.80 16.20
CA ILE A 159 9.27 -11.28 14.83
C ILE A 159 10.39 -11.99 14.08
N LEU A 160 10.06 -12.56 12.92
CA LEU A 160 11.01 -13.07 11.93
C LEU A 160 10.96 -12.16 10.72
N ALA A 161 12.03 -11.39 10.50
CA ALA A 161 12.19 -10.52 9.34
C ALA A 161 13.27 -11.08 8.40
N PRO A 162 13.04 -11.20 7.09
CA PRO A 162 14.08 -11.63 6.16
C PRO A 162 15.31 -10.72 6.23
N ARG A 163 16.51 -11.31 6.28
CA ARG A 163 17.77 -10.55 6.31
C ARG A 163 17.93 -9.69 5.05
N GLY A 164 18.61 -8.56 5.21
CA GLY A 164 18.84 -7.61 4.10
C GLY A 164 17.65 -6.72 3.77
N ARG A 165 16.52 -6.82 4.49
CA ARG A 165 15.46 -5.82 4.41
C ARG A 165 15.85 -4.56 5.18
N ARG A 166 15.84 -3.41 4.51
CA ARG A 166 16.23 -2.12 5.09
C ARG A 166 15.22 -1.58 6.10
N ARG A 167 13.94 -1.95 5.99
CA ARG A 167 12.85 -1.32 6.75
C ARG A 167 12.60 -1.91 8.14
N SER A 168 13.29 -2.99 8.52
CA SER A 168 13.28 -3.48 9.91
C SER A 168 13.84 -2.46 10.90
N SER A 169 14.65 -1.52 10.43
CA SER A 169 15.14 -0.38 11.21
C SER A 169 14.07 0.62 11.65
N PHE A 170 12.86 0.58 11.08
CA PHE A 170 11.76 1.46 11.47
C PHE A 170 10.91 0.91 12.63
N TYR A 171 11.12 -0.34 13.00
CA TYR A 171 10.44 -0.95 14.13
C TYR A 171 10.88 -0.29 15.43
N ASP A 172 9.95 -0.03 16.34
CA ASP A 172 10.31 0.20 17.73
C ASP A 172 10.73 -1.14 18.36
N LEU A 173 12.02 -1.43 18.27
CA LEU A 173 12.63 -2.65 18.80
C LEU A 173 13.12 -2.47 20.24
N SER A 174 12.86 -1.33 20.90
CA SER A 174 13.38 -1.03 22.25
C SER A 174 12.99 -2.12 23.27
N ARG A 175 11.76 -2.61 23.18
CA ARG A 175 11.21 -3.69 24.03
C ARG A 175 11.57 -5.10 23.58
N LEU A 176 12.23 -5.24 22.43
CA LEU A 176 12.66 -6.51 21.88
C LEU A 176 14.16 -6.70 22.04
N ARG A 177 14.58 -7.97 22.03
CA ARG A 177 15.99 -8.36 21.90
C ARG A 177 16.14 -9.20 20.65
N ARG A 178 17.23 -8.95 19.91
CA ARG A 178 17.62 -9.79 18.78
C ARG A 178 18.20 -11.10 19.31
N LEU A 179 17.81 -12.22 18.72
CA LEU A 179 18.41 -13.52 19.03
C LEU A 179 19.61 -13.78 18.12
N PRO A 180 20.73 -14.28 18.65
CA PRO A 180 21.90 -14.66 17.85
C PRO A 180 21.69 -16.00 17.13
N ALA A 181 20.84 -16.87 17.66
CA ALA A 181 20.50 -18.18 17.10
C ALA A 181 19.13 -18.15 16.41
N GLY A 182 19.01 -18.88 15.29
CA GLY A 182 17.81 -18.97 14.47
C GLY A 182 18.13 -19.35 13.03
N ASP A 183 17.11 -19.42 12.16
CA ASP A 183 17.31 -19.65 10.73
C ASP A 183 18.15 -18.51 10.12
N PRO A 184 19.25 -18.81 9.39
CA PRO A 184 20.20 -17.81 8.90
C PRO A 184 19.61 -16.84 7.88
N ARG A 185 18.44 -17.16 7.29
CA ARG A 185 17.74 -16.29 6.34
C ARG A 185 17.01 -15.13 7.01
N PHE A 186 16.83 -15.20 8.34
CA PHE A 186 16.02 -14.24 9.09
C PHE A 186 16.82 -13.52 10.19
N GLU A 187 16.33 -12.34 10.54
CA GLU A 187 16.59 -11.68 11.80
C GLU A 187 15.43 -12.00 12.73
N VAL A 188 15.76 -12.59 13.88
CA VAL A 188 14.78 -13.00 14.89
C VAL A 188 14.83 -12.01 16.05
N TRP A 189 13.67 -11.46 16.37
CA TRP A 189 13.47 -10.57 17.51
C TRP A 189 12.40 -11.15 18.41
N GLN A 190 12.61 -11.09 19.72
CA GLN A 190 11.61 -11.53 20.69
C GLN A 190 11.47 -10.53 21.83
N SER A 191 10.34 -10.61 22.53
CA SER A 191 10.14 -9.92 23.80
C SER A 191 11.34 -10.16 24.73
N ARG A 192 11.75 -9.09 25.44
CA ARG A 192 12.76 -9.19 26.51
C ARG A 192 12.24 -9.99 27.71
N ILE A 193 10.92 -10.04 27.89
CA ILE A 193 10.24 -10.75 28.97
C ILE A 193 9.56 -11.99 28.37
N GLY A 194 9.83 -13.16 28.95
CA GLY A 194 9.41 -14.46 28.43
C GLY A 194 10.31 -14.93 27.30
N ALA A 195 10.97 -16.07 27.49
CA ALA A 195 11.73 -16.71 26.43
C ALA A 195 10.86 -17.78 25.77
N VAL A 196 10.81 -17.76 24.45
CA VAL A 196 10.15 -18.80 23.66
C VAL A 196 11.21 -19.39 22.75
N ASP A 197 11.24 -20.72 22.65
CA ASP A 197 12.12 -21.38 21.70
C ASP A 197 11.61 -21.18 20.28
N THR A 198 12.13 -20.16 19.61
CA THR A 198 11.71 -19.80 18.25
C THR A 198 11.99 -20.89 17.21
N ALA A 199 12.89 -21.84 17.50
CA ALA A 199 13.21 -22.93 16.57
C ALA A 199 12.06 -23.94 16.42
N THR A 200 11.17 -24.02 17.41
CA THR A 200 10.03 -24.95 17.40
C THR A 200 8.72 -24.29 17.01
N LEU A 201 8.67 -22.95 16.90
CA LEU A 201 7.45 -22.20 16.59
C LEU A 201 7.02 -22.28 15.12
N PHE A 202 7.94 -22.59 14.22
CA PHE A 202 7.69 -22.52 12.78
C PHE A 202 8.13 -23.80 12.08
N ALA A 203 7.23 -24.37 11.29
CA ALA A 203 7.56 -25.48 10.41
C ALA A 203 8.56 -25.03 9.31
N PRO A 204 9.47 -25.91 8.86
CA PRO A 204 10.44 -25.57 7.82
C PRO A 204 9.81 -25.04 6.52
N ALA A 205 8.71 -25.65 6.07
CA ALA A 205 8.00 -25.22 4.86
C ALA A 205 7.45 -23.78 4.97
N PHE A 206 7.05 -23.35 6.16
CA PHE A 206 6.63 -21.97 6.41
C PHE A 206 7.81 -21.01 6.30
N LEU A 207 8.96 -21.36 6.88
CA LEU A 207 10.19 -20.56 6.75
C LEU A 207 10.63 -20.44 5.29
N ASP A 208 10.48 -21.49 4.49
CA ASP A 208 10.78 -21.48 3.06
C ASP A 208 9.88 -20.51 2.30
N LEU A 209 8.56 -20.56 2.57
CA LEU A 209 7.59 -19.62 1.99
C LEU A 209 7.95 -18.16 2.36
N LEU A 210 8.21 -17.89 3.65
CA LEU A 210 8.58 -16.57 4.13
C LEU A 210 9.87 -16.06 3.46
N ALA A 211 10.87 -16.93 3.28
CA ALA A 211 12.13 -16.56 2.65
C ALA A 211 11.95 -16.28 1.15
N GLN A 212 11.26 -17.17 0.44
CA GLN A 212 11.03 -17.06 -1.01
C GLN A 212 10.22 -15.81 -1.35
N GLN A 213 9.14 -15.55 -0.61
CA GLN A 213 8.28 -14.38 -0.82
C GLN A 213 8.77 -13.13 -0.08
N LYS A 214 9.89 -13.24 0.65
CA LYS A 214 10.47 -12.20 1.51
C LYS A 214 9.44 -11.61 2.48
N LEU A 215 8.63 -12.43 3.11
CA LEU A 215 7.60 -12.00 4.04
C LEU A 215 8.18 -11.87 5.46
N THR A 216 7.75 -10.85 6.18
CA THR A 216 8.01 -10.72 7.62
C THR A 216 6.85 -11.33 8.36
N VAL A 217 7.10 -12.17 9.37
CA VAL A 217 6.06 -12.67 10.28
C VAL A 217 6.25 -12.10 11.68
N GLU A 218 5.15 -11.79 12.35
CA GLU A 218 5.09 -11.37 13.74
C GLU A 218 4.03 -12.22 14.46
N LEU A 219 4.44 -12.87 15.53
CA LEU A 219 3.55 -13.44 16.53
C LEU A 219 3.39 -12.38 17.61
N ASN A 220 2.16 -12.00 17.91
CA ASN A 220 1.88 -11.03 18.94
C ASN A 220 0.57 -11.36 19.64
N GLU A 221 0.65 -11.68 20.93
CA GLU A 221 -0.48 -12.13 21.75
C GLU A 221 -1.16 -13.33 21.08
N ASN A 222 -2.41 -13.17 20.62
CA ASN A 222 -3.20 -14.21 19.96
C ASN A 222 -3.35 -13.97 18.46
N ARG A 223 -2.35 -13.35 17.82
CA ARG A 223 -2.40 -13.02 16.40
C ARG A 223 -1.09 -13.32 15.70
N VAL A 224 -1.21 -13.92 14.52
CA VAL A 224 -0.13 -13.99 13.54
C VAL A 224 -0.34 -12.85 12.55
N PHE A 225 0.68 -12.03 12.37
CA PHE A 225 0.76 -11.03 11.31
C PHE A 225 1.80 -11.44 10.29
N VAL A 226 1.46 -11.34 9.01
CA VAL A 226 2.39 -11.52 7.90
C VAL A 226 2.38 -10.26 7.06
N TYR A 227 3.56 -9.68 6.86
CA TYR A 227 3.74 -8.41 6.18
C TYR A 227 4.56 -8.56 4.90
N LYS A 228 4.19 -7.77 3.90
CA LYS A 228 5.00 -7.51 2.71
C LYS A 228 5.13 -6.01 2.52
N GLU A 229 6.36 -5.51 2.37
CA GLU A 229 6.67 -4.07 2.26
C GLU A 229 6.28 -3.45 0.90
N GLU A 230 5.20 -3.93 0.30
CA GLU A 230 4.68 -3.54 -0.99
C GLU A 230 3.15 -3.50 -0.92
N TRP A 231 2.57 -2.61 -1.72
CA TRP A 231 1.13 -2.57 -1.92
C TRP A 231 0.66 -3.77 -2.76
N ARG A 232 -0.44 -4.42 -2.33
CA ARG A 232 -1.13 -5.46 -3.12
C ARG A 232 -2.46 -4.97 -3.67
N ASN A 233 -2.70 -5.27 -4.94
CA ASN A 233 -4.02 -5.09 -5.56
C ASN A 233 -4.89 -6.33 -5.32
N PHE A 234 -5.66 -6.29 -4.23
CA PHE A 234 -6.63 -7.33 -3.85
C PHE A 234 -7.86 -7.44 -4.77
N SER A 235 -7.86 -6.79 -5.93
CA SER A 235 -8.87 -6.99 -6.97
C SER A 235 -8.46 -8.09 -7.96
N THR A 236 -7.29 -8.71 -7.77
CA THR A 236 -6.75 -9.73 -8.68
C THR A 236 -6.80 -11.12 -8.05
N ILE A 237 -7.07 -12.14 -8.88
CA ILE A 237 -7.06 -13.54 -8.45
C ILE A 237 -5.71 -13.92 -7.86
N LYS A 238 -4.60 -13.47 -8.48
CA LYS A 238 -3.25 -13.71 -7.98
C LYS A 238 -3.07 -13.22 -6.54
N ALA A 239 -3.51 -11.99 -6.23
CA ALA A 239 -3.37 -11.46 -4.87
C ALA A 239 -4.25 -12.21 -3.86
N MET A 240 -5.42 -12.69 -4.25
CA MET A 240 -6.27 -13.53 -3.39
C MET A 240 -5.65 -14.92 -3.17
N ALA A 241 -5.08 -15.53 -4.21
CA ALA A 241 -4.38 -16.80 -4.10
C ALA A 241 -3.17 -16.70 -3.17
N GLU A 242 -2.37 -15.63 -3.26
CA GLU A 242 -1.27 -15.38 -2.32
C GLU A 242 -1.76 -15.24 -0.87
N VAL A 243 -2.92 -14.61 -0.64
CA VAL A 243 -3.50 -14.51 0.71
C VAL A 243 -3.93 -15.88 1.22
N ALA A 244 -4.61 -16.68 0.37
CA ALA A 244 -5.02 -18.04 0.73
C ALA A 244 -3.82 -18.94 1.05
N GLU A 245 -2.76 -18.88 0.24
CA GLU A 245 -1.50 -19.59 0.47
C GLU A 245 -0.87 -19.18 1.81
N ILE A 246 -0.83 -17.88 2.13
CA ILE A 246 -0.31 -17.40 3.41
C ILE A 246 -1.15 -17.91 4.59
N LEU A 247 -2.49 -17.93 4.46
CA LEU A 247 -3.37 -18.41 5.53
C LEU A 247 -3.20 -19.91 5.77
N ASP A 248 -3.18 -20.71 4.71
CA ASP A 248 -2.92 -22.15 4.79
C ASP A 248 -1.54 -22.43 5.41
N ALA A 249 -0.54 -21.65 5.04
CA ALA A 249 0.80 -21.75 5.60
C ALA A 249 0.87 -21.30 7.07
N ILE A 250 0.03 -20.35 7.51
CA ILE A 250 -0.11 -20.01 8.93
C ILE A 250 -0.70 -21.20 9.71
N ASP A 251 -1.75 -21.83 9.15
CA ASP A 251 -2.48 -22.91 9.82
C ASP A 251 -1.68 -24.20 9.95
N THR A 252 -0.87 -24.50 8.94
CA THR A 252 -0.01 -25.69 8.93
C THR A 252 1.38 -25.42 9.51
N GLY A 253 1.82 -24.16 9.49
CA GLY A 253 3.20 -23.78 9.70
C GLY A 253 3.51 -23.12 11.04
N VAL A 254 2.54 -22.54 11.72
CA VAL A 254 2.75 -21.97 13.06
C VAL A 254 2.40 -23.01 14.12
N VAL A 255 3.42 -23.53 14.79
CA VAL A 255 3.26 -24.58 15.80
C VAL A 255 2.78 -23.92 17.09
N THR A 256 1.50 -24.08 17.39
CA THR A 256 0.96 -23.74 18.70
C THR A 256 1.46 -24.77 19.71
N PRO A 257 2.14 -24.38 20.81
CA PRO A 257 2.44 -25.33 21.88
C PRO A 257 1.11 -25.94 22.34
N ARG A 258 1.00 -27.28 22.30
CA ARG A 258 -0.11 -27.96 22.98
C ARG A 258 0.01 -27.62 24.46
N SER A 259 -1.07 -27.06 25.04
CA SER A 259 -1.24 -26.88 26.48
C SER A 259 -1.05 -28.18 27.23
#